data_AF-A0A257RZF1-F1
#
_entry.id   AF-A0A257RZF1-F1
#
_cell.length_a   1.000
_cell.length_b   1.000
_cell.length_c   1.000
_cell.angle_alpha   90.00
_cell.angle_beta   90.00
_cell.angle_gamma   90.00
#
_symmetry.space_group_name_H-M   'P 1'
#
loop_
_entity.id
_entity.type
_entity.pdbx_description
1 polymer ?
#
loop_
_entity_poly.entity_id
_entity_poly.type
_entity_poly.pdbx_seq_one_letter_code
_entity_poly.pdbx_strand_id
1 'polypeptide(L)'
;MNHVERDNGLTFIARTNWRNSYRPFGIRRVDRRSHMYVIGKTGTGKSTLLHVLGGLDGLAVLRALLEVRSDVRVVANELLAELPGLNELLLPYGVFSRRPQKERLAAIGEALDRGEAVIF
;
A
#
# COMPACT_ATOMS: atom_id res chain seq x y z
N MET A 1 -30.47 32.09 -5.31
CA MET A 1 -29.31 32.82 -4.76
C MET A 1 -28.33 31.79 -4.22
N ASN A 2 -27.08 31.90 -4.68
CA ASN A 2 -26.08 30.83 -4.67
C ASN A 2 -25.38 30.73 -3.31
N HIS A 3 -25.56 29.62 -2.61
CA HIS A 3 -24.56 29.17 -1.65
C HIS A 3 -23.64 28.19 -2.36
N VAL A 4 -22.61 28.76 -3.00
CA VAL A 4 -21.40 28.01 -3.35
C VAL A 4 -20.85 27.49 -2.03
N GLU A 5 -21.15 26.23 -1.69
CA GLU A 5 -20.43 25.51 -0.64
C GLU A 5 -18.95 25.63 -1.00
N ARG A 6 -18.20 26.34 -0.17
CA ARG A 6 -16.75 26.44 -0.33
C ARG A 6 -16.23 25.01 -0.27
N ASP A 7 -15.72 24.51 -1.40
CA ASP A 7 -14.94 23.28 -1.46
C ASP A 7 -13.69 23.48 -0.58
N ASN A 8 -13.84 23.24 0.72
CA ASN A 8 -12.79 23.38 1.73
C ASN A 8 -11.77 22.24 1.62
N GLY A 9 -11.72 21.52 0.50
CA GLY A 9 -10.88 20.35 0.30
C GLY A 9 -11.20 19.21 1.26
N LEU A 10 -12.38 19.19 1.87
CA LEU A 10 -12.79 18.12 2.79
C LEU A 10 -13.23 16.91 1.98
N THR A 11 -12.50 15.79 2.11
CA THR A 11 -12.99 14.46 1.67
C THR A 11 -14.10 14.07 2.61
N PHE A 12 -15.34 14.19 2.17
CA PHE A 12 -16.48 13.76 2.96
C PHE A 12 -16.42 12.24 3.19
N ILE A 13 -16.60 11.82 4.44
CA ILE A 13 -16.67 10.41 4.84
C ILE A 13 -18.02 10.11 5.51
N ALA A 14 -18.43 10.97 6.45
CA ALA A 14 -19.64 10.76 7.24
C ALA A 14 -20.21 12.10 7.77
N ARG A 15 -21.27 12.05 8.57
CA ARG A 15 -21.77 13.19 9.36
C ARG A 15 -21.80 12.80 10.83
N THR A 16 -21.33 13.68 11.73
CA THR A 16 -21.52 13.50 13.17
C THR A 16 -22.83 14.16 13.61
N ASN A 17 -23.47 13.63 14.65
CA ASN A 17 -24.77 14.11 15.17
C ASN A 17 -24.69 14.54 16.65
N TRP A 18 -23.51 14.98 17.11
CA TRP A 18 -23.29 15.34 18.51
C TRP A 18 -24.21 16.50 18.94
N ARG A 19 -25.02 16.27 19.99
CA ARG A 19 -25.97 17.26 20.53
C ARG A 19 -26.85 17.92 19.47
N ASN A 20 -27.35 17.13 18.52
CA ASN A 20 -28.19 17.60 17.42
C ASN A 20 -27.48 18.59 16.47
N SER A 21 -26.15 18.64 16.48
CA SER A 21 -25.33 19.37 15.51
C SER A 21 -24.85 18.41 14.43
N TYR A 22 -25.38 18.56 13.22
CA TYR A 22 -24.96 17.78 12.06
C TYR A 22 -23.75 18.44 11.41
N ARG A 23 -22.56 17.90 11.63
CA ARG A 23 -21.32 18.40 11.01
C ARG A 23 -20.76 17.38 10.02
N PRO A 24 -20.34 17.79 8.81
CA PRO A 24 -19.64 16.91 7.90
C PRO A 24 -18.32 16.46 8.54
N PHE A 25 -18.10 15.15 8.53
CA PHE A 25 -16.90 14.47 8.99
C PHE A 25 -16.12 13.97 7.78
N GLY A 26 -14.82 14.18 7.80
CA GLY A 26 -13.99 13.93 6.63
C GLY A 26 -12.53 14.32 6.82
N ILE A 27 -11.72 14.03 5.83
CA ILE A 27 -10.28 14.32 5.83
C ILE A 27 -10.02 15.57 4.99
N ARG A 28 -9.48 16.64 5.56
CA ARG A 28 -9.09 17.83 4.77
C ARG A 28 -7.95 17.48 3.82
N ARG A 29 -7.91 18.11 2.65
CA ARG A 29 -6.91 17.85 1.61
C ARG A 29 -5.48 17.98 2.09
N VAL A 30 -5.22 18.95 2.98
CA VAL A 30 -3.92 19.14 3.65
C VAL A 30 -3.56 17.99 4.60
N ASP A 31 -4.56 17.37 5.22
CA ASP A 31 -4.40 16.28 6.17
C ASP A 31 -4.38 14.90 5.49
N ARG A 32 -4.81 14.80 4.21
CA ARG A 32 -4.81 13.52 3.46
C ARG A 32 -3.42 12.90 3.36
N ARG A 33 -2.37 13.72 3.28
CA ARG A 33 -0.97 13.27 3.20
C ARG A 33 -0.37 12.93 4.58
N SER A 34 -1.06 13.31 5.65
CA SER A 34 -0.64 13.11 7.04
C SER A 34 -1.71 12.36 7.84
N HIS A 35 -2.51 11.51 7.18
CA HIS A 35 -3.66 10.88 7.80
C HIS A 35 -3.28 9.87 8.91
N MET A 36 -2.01 9.47 8.98
CA MET A 36 -1.47 8.62 10.03
C MET A 36 -0.27 9.30 10.70
N TYR A 37 -0.38 9.57 12.00
CA TYR A 37 0.72 10.06 12.83
C TYR A 37 1.18 8.94 13.77
N VAL A 38 2.47 8.58 13.72
CA VAL A 38 3.09 7.64 14.65
C VAL A 38 4.15 8.38 15.47
N ILE A 39 3.83 8.75 16.71
CA ILE A 39 4.67 9.57 17.58
C ILE A 39 5.14 8.75 18.79
N GLY A 40 6.43 8.86 19.13
CA GLY A 40 7.01 8.18 20.30
C GLY A 40 8.54 8.29 20.33
N LYS A 41 9.16 8.04 21.48
CA LYS A 41 10.64 8.10 21.66
C LYS A 41 11.37 7.12 20.73
N THR A 42 12.63 7.37 20.39
CA THR A 42 13.44 6.44 19.59
C THR A 42 13.51 5.06 20.26
N GLY A 43 13.49 3.98 19.46
CA GLY A 43 13.53 2.60 19.96
C GLY A 43 12.17 1.96 20.30
N THR A 44 11.05 2.70 20.23
CA THR A 44 9.72 2.17 20.59
C THR A 44 9.01 1.36 19.50
N GLY A 45 9.74 0.84 18.49
CA GLY A 45 9.16 -0.01 17.45
C GLY A 45 8.30 0.67 16.38
N LYS A 46 8.32 2.01 16.26
CA LYS A 46 7.52 2.76 15.27
C LYS A 46 7.80 2.33 13.82
N SER A 47 9.07 2.11 13.46
CA SER A 47 9.44 1.63 12.12
C SER A 47 8.93 0.22 11.86
N THR A 48 8.95 -0.65 12.89
CA THR A 48 8.39 -2.00 12.82
C THR A 48 6.87 -1.94 12.61
N LEU A 49 6.17 -1.08 13.33
CA LEU A 49 4.72 -0.87 13.16
C LEU A 49 4.40 -0.44 11.71
N LEU A 50 5.10 0.56 11.18
CA LEU A 50 4.89 1.05 9.82
C LEU A 50 5.17 -0.04 8.77
N HIS A 51 6.21 -0.85 8.98
CA HIS A 51 6.53 -1.95 8.09
C HIS A 51 5.41 -3.01 8.09
N VAL A 52 4.89 -3.38 9.26
CA VAL A 52 3.79 -4.34 9.38
C VAL A 52 2.50 -3.80 8.73
N LEU A 53 2.15 -2.54 8.97
CA LEU A 53 0.97 -1.91 8.36
C LEU A 53 1.08 -1.86 6.84
N GLY A 54 2.23 -1.41 6.32
CA GLY A 54 2.47 -1.37 4.88
C GLY A 54 2.43 -2.76 4.23
N GLY A 55 2.93 -3.80 4.91
CA GLY A 55 2.86 -5.17 4.45
C GLY A 55 1.43 -5.71 4.36
N LEU A 56 0.60 -5.44 5.37
CA LEU A 56 -0.82 -5.85 5.38
C LEU A 56 -1.63 -5.13 4.30
N ASP A 57 -1.42 -3.82 4.14
CA ASP A 57 -2.08 -3.04 3.08
C ASP A 57 -1.67 -3.55 1.70
N GLY A 58 -0.38 -3.85 1.51
CA GLY A 58 0.13 -4.47 0.28
C GLY A 58 -0.53 -5.81 -0.02
N LEU A 59 -0.71 -6.67 0.99
CA LEU A 59 -1.39 -7.95 0.82
C LEU A 59 -2.89 -7.78 0.49
N ALA A 60 -3.57 -6.79 1.08
CA ALA A 60 -4.97 -6.50 0.77
C ALA A 60 -5.13 -6.02 -0.69
N VAL A 61 -4.23 -5.16 -1.16
CA VAL A 61 -4.20 -4.73 -2.56
C VAL A 61 -3.92 -5.90 -3.49
N LEU A 62 -2.93 -6.73 -3.16
CA LEU A 62 -2.61 -7.94 -3.93
C LEU A 62 -3.82 -8.88 -4.02
N ARG A 63 -4.53 -9.10 -2.91
CA ARG A 63 -5.75 -9.90 -2.88
C ARG A 63 -6.82 -9.34 -3.81
N ALA A 64 -7.07 -8.03 -3.77
CA ALA A 64 -8.05 -7.40 -4.65
C ALA A 64 -7.67 -7.51 -6.13
N LEU A 65 -6.38 -7.41 -6.46
CA LEU A 65 -5.90 -7.62 -7.83
C LEU A 65 -6.08 -9.07 -8.28
N LEU A 66 -5.80 -10.04 -7.40
CA LEU A 66 -5.99 -11.46 -7.66
C LEU A 66 -7.45 -11.86 -7.92
N GLU A 67 -8.42 -11.08 -7.41
CA GLU A 67 -9.84 -11.27 -7.72
C GLU A 67 -10.21 -10.86 -9.15
N VAL A 68 -9.43 -9.98 -9.77
CA VAL A 68 -9.67 -9.50 -11.14
C VAL A 68 -8.78 -10.22 -12.15
N ARG A 69 -7.55 -10.57 -11.77
CA ARG A 69 -6.59 -11.26 -12.65
C ARG A 69 -5.73 -12.24 -11.85
N SER A 70 -5.62 -13.49 -12.31
CA SER A 70 -4.90 -14.55 -11.60
C SER A 70 -3.39 -14.57 -11.87
N ASP A 71 -2.92 -13.79 -12.84
CA ASP A 71 -1.53 -13.74 -13.33
C ASP A 71 -0.73 -12.57 -12.71
N VAL A 72 -1.05 -12.18 -11.48
CA VAL A 72 -0.28 -11.17 -10.74
C VAL A 72 1.01 -11.77 -10.20
N ARG A 73 2.09 -11.03 -10.40
CA ARG A 73 3.41 -11.26 -9.83
C ARG A 73 3.87 -10.05 -9.04
N VAL A 74 4.53 -10.28 -7.92
CA VAL A 74 5.06 -9.22 -7.05
C VAL A 74 6.57 -9.36 -6.99
N VAL A 75 7.29 -8.33 -7.39
CA VAL A 75 8.74 -8.23 -7.17
C VAL A 75 8.95 -7.99 -5.69
N ALA A 76 9.62 -8.93 -5.02
CA ALA A 76 9.75 -8.88 -3.58
C ALA A 76 11.16 -9.26 -3.14
N ASN A 77 11.58 -8.70 -2.02
CA ASN A 77 12.86 -9.08 -1.41
C ASN A 77 12.76 -10.47 -0.76
N GLU A 78 13.91 -11.01 -0.36
CA GLU A 78 14.01 -12.33 0.26
C GLU A 78 13.24 -12.41 1.58
N LEU A 79 13.09 -11.30 2.31
CA LEU A 79 12.31 -11.25 3.56
C LEU A 79 10.81 -11.50 3.34
N LEU A 80 10.26 -11.00 2.23
CA LEU A 80 8.86 -11.22 1.87
C LEU A 80 8.63 -12.62 1.26
N ALA A 81 9.68 -13.22 0.68
CA ALA A 81 9.66 -14.60 0.17
C ALA A 81 9.61 -15.68 1.27
N GLU A 82 9.75 -15.29 2.54
CA GLU A 82 9.57 -16.19 3.68
C GLU A 82 8.10 -16.27 4.13
N LEU A 83 7.19 -15.44 3.58
CA LEU A 83 5.78 -15.48 3.94
C LEU A 83 5.09 -16.70 3.31
N PRO A 84 4.61 -17.66 4.14
CA PRO A 84 4.00 -18.89 3.63
C PRO A 84 2.73 -18.58 2.83
N GLY A 85 2.61 -19.19 1.65
CA GLY A 85 1.47 -19.01 0.74
C GLY A 85 1.64 -17.88 -0.29
N LEU A 86 2.72 -17.09 -0.21
CA LEU A 86 3.00 -16.03 -1.19
C LEU A 86 4.06 -16.42 -2.23
N ASN A 87 4.82 -17.49 -2.00
CA ASN A 87 5.98 -17.89 -2.81
C ASN A 87 5.70 -18.00 -4.32
N GLU A 88 4.52 -18.46 -4.71
CA GLU A 88 4.15 -18.64 -6.12
C GLU A 88 3.85 -17.30 -6.82
N LEU A 89 3.57 -16.24 -6.06
CA LEU A 89 3.31 -14.91 -6.58
C LEU A 89 4.57 -14.05 -6.66
N LEU A 90 5.69 -14.49 -6.05
CA LEU A 90 6.86 -13.63 -5.86
C LEU A 90 7.91 -13.83 -6.95
N LEU A 91 8.37 -12.71 -7.50
CA LEU A 91 9.59 -12.61 -8.28
C LEU A 91 10.70 -12.11 -7.35
N PRO A 92 11.58 -12.99 -6.85
CA PRO A 92 12.58 -12.59 -5.87
C PRO A 92 13.54 -11.56 -6.49
N TYR A 93 13.84 -10.47 -5.78
CA TYR A 93 14.82 -9.48 -6.20
C TYR A 93 15.61 -8.94 -5.00
N GLY A 94 16.94 -9.10 -5.03
CA GLY A 94 17.80 -8.65 -3.94
C GLY A 94 18.15 -7.16 -4.03
N VAL A 95 17.31 -6.30 -3.45
CA VAL A 95 17.50 -4.83 -3.40
C VAL A 95 18.84 -4.42 -2.77
N PHE A 96 19.37 -5.20 -1.82
CA PHE A 96 20.61 -4.89 -1.08
C PHE A 96 21.84 -5.68 -1.56
N SER A 97 21.69 -6.50 -2.59
CA SER A 97 22.80 -7.31 -3.08
C SER A 97 23.75 -6.47 -3.94
N ARG A 98 25.04 -6.42 -3.59
CA ARG A 98 26.09 -5.74 -4.39
C ARG A 98 26.47 -6.51 -5.66
N ARG A 99 25.88 -7.69 -5.89
CA ARG A 99 26.17 -8.56 -7.05
C ARG A 99 25.03 -8.47 -8.07
N PRO A 100 25.32 -8.34 -9.38
CA PRO A 100 24.30 -8.34 -10.41
C PRO A 100 23.49 -9.65 -10.41
N GLN A 101 22.19 -9.58 -10.15
CA GLN A 101 21.28 -10.73 -10.15
C GLN A 101 20.63 -10.92 -11.52
N LYS A 102 21.44 -11.25 -12.54
CA LYS A 102 20.97 -11.35 -13.94
C LYS A 102 19.82 -12.33 -14.12
N GLU A 103 19.85 -13.47 -13.43
CA GLU A 103 18.76 -14.47 -13.47
C GLU A 103 17.45 -13.93 -12.91
N ARG A 104 17.51 -13.14 -11.82
CA ARG A 104 16.31 -12.56 -11.20
C ARG A 104 15.71 -11.44 -12.04
N LEU A 105 16.55 -10.65 -12.70
CA LEU A 105 16.12 -9.66 -13.69
C LEU A 105 15.52 -10.32 -14.94
N ALA A 106 16.10 -11.44 -15.39
CA ALA A 106 15.55 -12.21 -16.51
C ALA A 106 14.15 -12.74 -16.19
N ALA A 107 13.92 -13.27 -14.98
CA ALA A 107 12.60 -13.74 -14.56
C ALA A 107 11.53 -12.62 -14.57
N ILE A 108 11.91 -11.38 -14.21
CA ILE A 108 11.03 -10.22 -14.33
C ILE A 108 10.76 -9.91 -15.81
N GLY A 109 11.79 -9.93 -16.65
CA GLY A 109 11.64 -9.75 -18.10
C GLY A 109 10.71 -10.77 -18.74
N GLU A 110 10.89 -12.06 -18.43
CA GLU A 110 10.04 -13.13 -18.95
C GLU A 110 8.59 -13.02 -18.48
N ALA A 111 8.34 -12.59 -17.24
CA ALA A 111 6.98 -12.33 -16.76
C ALA A 111 6.29 -11.22 -17.56
N LEU A 112 7.03 -10.13 -17.84
CA LEU A 112 6.55 -9.05 -18.69
C LEU A 112 6.31 -9.52 -20.13
N ASP A 113 7.20 -10.34 -20.69
CA ASP A 113 7.05 -10.90 -22.05
C ASP A 113 5.83 -11.83 -22.17
N ARG A 114 5.46 -12.53 -21.08
CA ARG A 114 4.22 -13.32 -20.99
C ARG A 114 2.96 -12.48 -20.77
N GLY A 115 3.09 -11.16 -20.56
CA GLY A 115 1.97 -10.25 -20.31
C GLY A 115 1.43 -10.28 -18.87
N GLU A 116 2.16 -10.88 -17.93
CA GLU A 116 1.79 -10.97 -16.51
C GLU A 116 1.77 -9.58 -15.85
N ALA A 117 0.96 -9.38 -14.81
CA ALA A 117 0.98 -8.14 -14.04
C ALA A 117 2.16 -8.17 -13.10
N VAL A 118 3.13 -7.28 -13.29
CA VAL A 118 4.27 -7.17 -12.37
C VAL A 118 4.11 -5.94 -11.48
N ILE A 119 4.06 -6.17 -10.16
CA ILE A 119 4.03 -5.15 -9.11
C ILE A 119 5.45 -4.98 -8.56
N PHE A 120 5.92 -3.74 -8.40
CA PHE A 120 7.26 -3.39 -7.90
C PHE A 120 7.22 -2.81 -6.49
#